data_AF-A0A7Y2EKG4-F1
#
_entry.id   AF-A0A7Y2EKG4-F1
#
_cell.length_a   1.000
_cell.length_b   1.000
_cell.length_c   1.000
_cell.angle_alpha   90.00
_cell.angle_beta   90.00
_cell.angle_gamma   90.00
#
_symmetry.space_group_name_H-M   'P 1'
#
loop_
_entity.id
_entity.type
_entity.pdbx_description
1 polymer ?
#
loop_
_entity_poly.entity_id
_entity_poly.type
_entity_poly.pdbx_seq_one_letter_code
_entity_poly.pdbx_strand_id
1 'polypeptide(L)'
;MNQVLYDKLNYKKAYRDHRRAPALWVLDHPEYMKDLIGFCFDGDKEISTKAIWSLEFVCRERLSELYPFLNELVNYLPKAQNDGQKRTLSYLCELLCVAHYKKKDDKLEGVFTQVHKEKMTEACFDWLINQEKVACEVRAMTALYYLGEEFDWIHTELAQILKRKMHSASAGYKSRARHMLELMEKLRS
;
A
#
# COMPACT_ATOMS: atom_id res chain seq x y z
N MET A 1 0.74 -24.73 1.08
CA MET A 1 0.71 -23.74 2.18
C MET A 1 1.68 -24.17 3.26
N ASN A 2 2.46 -23.23 3.79
CA ASN A 2 3.47 -23.49 4.79
C ASN A 2 2.85 -23.61 6.19
N GLN A 3 2.88 -24.79 6.79
CA GLN A 3 2.23 -25.06 8.09
C GLN A 3 2.82 -24.24 9.23
N VAL A 4 4.14 -24.00 9.21
CA VAL A 4 4.84 -23.26 10.28
C VAL A 4 4.32 -21.83 10.35
N LEU A 5 4.26 -21.15 9.20
CA LEU A 5 3.76 -19.78 9.13
C LEU A 5 2.25 -19.71 9.39
N TYR A 6 1.48 -20.70 8.93
CA TYR A 6 0.05 -20.80 9.24
C TYR A 6 -0.17 -20.79 10.76
N ASP A 7 0.57 -21.60 11.52
CA ASP A 7 0.42 -21.69 12.97
C ASP A 7 0.78 -20.37 13.67
N LYS A 8 1.76 -19.62 13.14
CA LYS A 8 2.08 -18.26 13.63
C LYS A 8 0.94 -17.28 13.36
N LEU A 9 0.37 -17.33 12.16
CA LEU A 9 -0.73 -16.46 11.77
C LEU A 9 -2.05 -16.81 12.46
N ASN A 10 -2.26 -18.08 12.85
CA ASN A 10 -3.51 -18.55 13.43
C ASN A 10 -3.63 -18.30 14.95
N TYR A 11 -3.33 -17.08 15.39
CA TYR A 11 -3.53 -16.68 16.79
C TYR A 11 -5.00 -16.38 17.10
N LYS A 12 -5.41 -16.61 18.36
CA LYS A 12 -6.80 -16.42 18.83
C LYS A 12 -7.15 -14.97 19.22
N LYS A 13 -6.18 -14.17 19.65
CA LYS A 13 -6.40 -12.79 20.13
C LYS A 13 -5.72 -11.78 19.21
N ALA A 14 -6.47 -10.79 18.71
CA ALA A 14 -5.98 -9.80 17.75
C ALA A 14 -5.26 -8.58 18.39
N TYR A 15 -4.69 -8.73 19.59
CA TYR A 15 -3.91 -7.65 20.21
C TYR A 15 -2.69 -7.30 19.37
N ARG A 16 -2.18 -6.08 19.54
CA ARG A 16 -1.04 -5.57 18.75
C ARG A 16 0.15 -6.53 18.79
N ASP A 17 0.48 -7.06 19.97
CA ASP A 17 1.65 -7.95 20.12
C ASP A 17 1.46 -9.28 19.38
N HIS A 18 0.24 -9.83 19.36
CA HIS A 18 -0.06 -11.03 18.59
C HIS A 18 -0.02 -10.80 17.08
N ARG A 19 -0.37 -9.59 16.61
CA ARG A 19 -0.24 -9.22 15.19
C ARG A 19 1.21 -8.94 14.79
N ARG A 20 2.01 -8.44 15.73
CA ARG A 20 3.42 -8.11 15.51
C ARG A 20 4.32 -9.35 15.57
N ALA A 21 4.00 -10.33 16.41
CA ALA A 21 4.85 -11.51 16.58
C ALA A 21 5.10 -12.31 15.28
N PRO A 22 4.10 -12.60 14.42
CA PRO A 22 4.34 -13.26 13.14
C PRO A 22 5.20 -12.41 12.20
N ALA A 23 5.00 -11.09 12.20
CA ALA A 23 5.79 -10.18 11.40
C ALA A 23 7.27 -10.17 11.79
N LEU A 24 7.56 -10.08 13.10
CA LEU A 24 8.95 -10.17 13.59
C LEU A 24 9.57 -11.53 13.27
N TRP A 25 8.80 -12.61 13.43
CA TRP A 25 9.28 -13.93 13.10
C TRP A 25 9.65 -14.07 11.61
N VAL A 26 8.83 -13.52 10.70
CA VAL A 26 9.15 -13.49 9.25
C VAL A 26 10.37 -12.61 8.95
N LEU A 27 10.59 -11.51 9.68
CA LEU A 27 11.80 -10.69 9.54
C LEU A 27 13.08 -11.42 9.98
N ASP A 28 12.96 -12.35 10.92
CA ASP A 28 14.04 -13.23 11.37
C ASP A 28 14.20 -14.47 10.47
N HIS A 29 13.18 -14.81 9.66
CA HIS A 29 13.14 -15.97 8.75
C HIS A 29 12.64 -15.53 7.35
N PRO A 30 13.43 -14.75 6.60
CA PRO A 30 13.00 -14.11 5.36
C PRO A 30 12.61 -15.10 4.25
N GLU A 31 13.02 -16.36 4.33
CA GLU A 31 12.59 -17.42 3.42
C GLU A 31 11.06 -17.66 3.45
N TYR A 32 10.38 -17.25 4.52
CA TYR A 32 8.91 -17.33 4.65
C TYR A 32 8.19 -16.08 4.12
N MET A 33 8.92 -15.07 3.62
CA MET A 33 8.31 -13.84 3.11
C MET A 33 7.39 -14.12 1.92
N LYS A 34 7.80 -15.01 1.00
CA LYS A 34 6.97 -15.43 -0.13
C LYS A 34 5.69 -16.12 0.34
N ASP A 35 5.79 -16.98 1.35
CA ASP A 35 4.63 -17.66 1.94
C ASP A 35 3.68 -16.65 2.61
N LEU A 36 4.21 -15.63 3.31
CA LEU A 36 3.40 -14.58 3.93
C LEU A 36 2.59 -13.82 2.88
N ILE A 37 3.21 -13.47 1.76
CA ILE A 37 2.55 -12.82 0.63
C ILE A 37 1.49 -13.77 0.04
N GLY A 38 1.81 -15.05 -0.13
CA GLY A 38 0.85 -16.07 -0.54
C GLY A 38 -0.36 -16.16 0.40
N PHE A 39 -0.17 -16.16 1.72
CA PHE A 39 -1.26 -16.17 2.69
C PHE A 39 -2.11 -14.90 2.65
N CYS A 40 -1.57 -13.76 2.25
CA CYS A 40 -2.37 -12.55 2.05
C CYS A 40 -3.40 -12.72 0.93
N PHE A 41 -3.10 -13.58 -0.06
CA PHE A 41 -3.81 -13.65 -1.33
C PHE A 41 -4.65 -14.92 -1.49
N ASP A 42 -4.14 -16.05 -1.02
CA ASP A 42 -4.68 -17.39 -1.27
C ASP A 42 -5.18 -18.09 0.01
N GLY A 43 -5.13 -17.40 1.16
CA GLY A 43 -5.65 -17.92 2.42
C GLY A 43 -7.17 -17.84 2.54
N ASP A 44 -7.74 -18.52 3.53
CA ASP A 44 -9.11 -18.21 3.94
C ASP A 44 -9.24 -16.75 4.42
N LYS A 45 -10.46 -16.25 4.54
CA LYS A 45 -10.73 -14.84 4.88
C LYS A 45 -10.07 -14.41 6.20
N GLU A 46 -10.04 -15.29 7.20
CA GLU A 46 -9.50 -14.97 8.52
C GLU A 46 -7.97 -14.92 8.46
N ILE A 47 -7.34 -15.96 7.93
CA ILE A 47 -5.89 -16.05 7.80
C ILE A 47 -5.35 -14.97 6.88
N SER A 48 -6.02 -14.69 5.75
CA SER A 48 -5.62 -13.60 4.85
C SER A 48 -5.62 -12.25 5.55
N THR A 49 -6.60 -12.00 6.42
CA THR A 49 -6.66 -10.76 7.21
C THR A 49 -5.48 -10.66 8.18
N LYS A 50 -5.13 -11.76 8.87
CA LYS A 50 -4.01 -11.81 9.82
C LYS A 50 -2.64 -11.73 9.11
N ALA A 51 -2.52 -12.35 7.94
CA ALA A 51 -1.35 -12.27 7.07
C ALA A 51 -1.11 -10.83 6.62
N ILE A 52 -2.15 -10.14 6.19
CA ILE A 52 -2.06 -8.74 5.74
C ILE A 52 -1.65 -7.80 6.87
N TRP A 53 -2.16 -7.99 8.08
CA TRP A 53 -1.68 -7.21 9.23
C TRP A 53 -0.21 -7.49 9.54
N SER A 54 0.22 -8.74 9.41
CA SER A 54 1.62 -9.12 9.61
C SER A 54 2.51 -8.48 8.54
N LEU A 55 2.09 -8.50 7.27
CA LEU A 55 2.77 -7.84 6.17
C LEU A 55 2.87 -6.32 6.38
N GLU A 56 1.82 -5.68 6.92
CA GLU A 56 1.86 -4.26 7.28
C GLU A 56 2.98 -3.98 8.29
N PHE A 57 3.12 -4.82 9.33
CA PHE A 57 4.20 -4.69 10.31
C PHE A 57 5.58 -4.93 9.69
N VAL A 58 5.74 -5.98 8.87
CA VAL A 58 6.99 -6.25 8.15
C VAL A 58 7.42 -5.01 7.37
N CYS A 59 6.52 -4.41 6.59
CA CYS A 59 6.85 -3.26 5.74
C CYS A 59 7.11 -1.97 6.53
N ARG A 60 6.54 -1.83 7.74
CA ARG A 60 6.82 -0.72 8.65
C ARG A 60 8.22 -0.82 9.26
N GLU A 61 8.67 -2.03 9.56
CA GLU A 61 9.97 -2.29 10.20
C GLU A 61 11.09 -2.35 9.16
N ARG A 62 10.89 -3.08 8.05
CA ARG A 62 11.89 -3.29 7.01
C ARG A 62 11.25 -3.45 5.63
N LEU A 63 10.95 -2.32 4.98
CA LEU A 63 10.30 -2.28 3.66
C LEU A 63 11.09 -3.04 2.57
N SER A 64 12.42 -3.07 2.66
CA SER A 64 13.28 -3.71 1.65
C SER A 64 13.03 -5.21 1.47
N GLU A 65 12.47 -5.89 2.47
CA GLU A 65 12.11 -7.32 2.36
C GLU A 65 10.98 -7.55 1.35
N LEU A 66 10.22 -6.51 0.99
CA LEU A 66 9.16 -6.59 -0.02
C LEU A 66 9.70 -6.48 -1.45
N TYR A 67 10.90 -5.93 -1.65
CA TYR A 67 11.42 -5.58 -2.97
C TYR A 67 11.54 -6.77 -3.93
N PRO A 68 11.94 -7.97 -3.50
CA PRO A 68 11.97 -9.14 -4.37
C PRO A 68 10.58 -9.60 -4.85
N PHE A 69 9.50 -9.14 -4.22
CA PHE A 69 8.14 -9.63 -4.41
C PHE A 69 7.18 -8.56 -4.96
N LEU A 70 7.70 -7.46 -5.52
CA LEU A 70 6.86 -6.38 -6.06
C LEU A 70 5.95 -6.86 -7.19
N ASN A 71 6.41 -7.81 -8.01
CA ASN A 71 5.61 -8.39 -9.09
C ASN A 71 4.33 -9.05 -8.56
N GLU A 72 4.47 -9.91 -7.54
CA GLU A 72 3.35 -10.57 -6.88
C GLU A 72 2.43 -9.56 -6.20
N LEU A 73 3.01 -8.58 -5.52
CA LEU A 73 2.25 -7.54 -4.82
C LEU A 73 1.36 -6.74 -5.76
N VAL A 74 1.91 -6.21 -6.87
CA VAL A 74 1.13 -5.34 -7.77
C VAL A 74 0.02 -6.11 -8.48
N ASN A 75 0.19 -7.41 -8.71
CA ASN A 75 -0.83 -8.28 -9.28
C ASN A 75 -2.00 -8.55 -8.33
N TYR A 76 -1.84 -8.25 -7.04
CA TYR A 76 -2.89 -8.41 -6.05
C TYR A 76 -3.70 -7.13 -5.80
N LEU A 77 -3.15 -5.95 -6.11
CA LEU A 77 -3.85 -4.67 -5.91
C LEU A 77 -5.31 -4.67 -6.42
N PRO A 78 -5.62 -5.12 -7.65
CA PRO A 78 -7.01 -5.14 -8.14
C PRO A 78 -7.89 -6.20 -7.46
N LYS A 79 -7.30 -7.17 -6.76
CA LYS A 79 -8.02 -8.25 -6.07
C LYS A 79 -8.46 -7.86 -4.65
N ALA A 80 -8.05 -6.69 -4.16
CA ALA A 80 -8.38 -6.23 -2.81
C ALA A 80 -9.89 -6.00 -2.63
N GLN A 81 -10.57 -6.88 -1.90
CA GLN A 81 -12.03 -6.83 -1.77
C GLN A 81 -12.50 -6.04 -0.55
N ASN A 82 -11.85 -6.24 0.61
CA ASN A 82 -12.32 -5.66 1.87
C ASN A 82 -11.49 -4.45 2.33
N ASP A 83 -12.10 -3.62 3.20
CA ASP A 83 -11.52 -2.38 3.73
C ASP A 83 -10.13 -2.58 4.35
N GLY A 84 -9.89 -3.70 5.04
CA GLY A 84 -8.60 -4.01 5.67
C GLY A 84 -7.50 -4.27 4.63
N GLN A 85 -7.84 -5.00 3.56
CA GLN A 85 -6.92 -5.27 2.44
C GLN A 85 -6.59 -3.97 1.72
N LYS A 86 -7.61 -3.22 1.29
CA LYS A 86 -7.45 -1.96 0.57
C LYS A 86 -6.64 -0.95 1.37
N ARG A 87 -6.90 -0.82 2.68
CA ARG A 87 -6.12 0.02 3.60
C ARG A 87 -4.64 -0.39 3.65
N THR A 88 -4.35 -1.68 3.71
CA THR A 88 -2.97 -2.16 3.82
C THR A 88 -2.23 -1.99 2.51
N LEU A 89 -2.83 -2.40 1.40
CA LEU A 89 -2.20 -2.31 0.08
C LEU A 89 -1.98 -0.87 -0.36
N SER A 90 -2.96 0.02 -0.14
CA SER A 90 -2.75 1.46 -0.38
C SER A 90 -1.64 2.06 0.48
N TYR A 91 -1.42 1.53 1.69
CA TYR A 91 -0.27 1.91 2.50
C TYR A 91 1.04 1.40 1.94
N LEU A 92 1.08 0.18 1.41
CA LEU A 92 2.27 -0.33 0.73
C LEU A 92 2.59 0.52 -0.51
N CYS A 93 1.58 0.91 -1.29
CA CYS A 93 1.76 1.84 -2.41
C CYS A 93 2.38 3.17 -1.95
N GLU A 94 1.86 3.78 -0.89
CA GLU A 94 2.41 5.00 -0.31
C GLU A 94 3.86 4.81 0.16
N LEU A 95 4.15 3.72 0.88
CA LEU A 95 5.49 3.44 1.39
C LEU A 95 6.51 3.26 0.26
N LEU A 96 6.15 2.53 -0.80
CA LEU A 96 7.01 2.33 -1.97
C LEU A 96 7.28 3.65 -2.70
N CYS A 97 6.24 4.44 -2.96
CA CYS A 97 6.41 5.75 -3.59
C CYS A 97 7.26 6.70 -2.73
N VAL A 98 7.02 6.77 -1.42
CA VAL A 98 7.84 7.60 -0.51
C VAL A 98 9.28 7.12 -0.48
N ALA A 99 9.52 5.81 -0.45
CA ALA A 99 10.87 5.25 -0.46
C ALA A 99 11.61 5.60 -1.77
N HIS A 100 10.95 5.46 -2.91
CA HIS A 100 11.55 5.73 -4.21
C HIS A 100 11.73 7.23 -4.49
N TYR A 101 10.65 8.01 -4.46
CA TYR A 101 10.67 9.40 -4.93
C TYR A 101 11.23 10.37 -3.90
N LYS A 102 10.88 10.20 -2.62
CA LYS A 102 11.30 11.13 -1.56
C LYS A 102 12.59 10.72 -0.87
N LYS A 103 12.74 9.45 -0.50
CA LYS A 103 13.93 8.96 0.21
C LYS A 103 15.07 8.57 -0.71
N LYS A 104 14.79 8.37 -2.01
CA LYS A 104 15.76 7.92 -3.01
C LYS A 104 16.47 6.64 -2.55
N ASP A 105 15.69 5.62 -2.18
CA ASP A 105 16.24 4.33 -1.75
C ASP A 105 16.88 3.59 -2.94
N ASP A 106 18.22 3.54 -2.95
CA ASP A 106 19.02 2.89 -4.00
C ASP A 106 18.63 1.42 -4.22
N LYS A 107 18.20 0.71 -3.18
CA LYS A 107 17.81 -0.70 -3.29
C LYS A 107 16.48 -0.86 -4.04
N LEU A 108 15.67 0.20 -4.09
CA LEU A 108 14.38 0.21 -4.76
C LEU A 108 14.48 0.70 -6.22
N GLU A 109 15.45 1.56 -6.54
CA GLU A 109 15.58 2.20 -7.85
C GLU A 109 15.65 1.19 -9.01
N GLY A 110 16.46 0.14 -8.87
CA GLY A 110 16.63 -0.89 -9.91
C GLY A 110 15.51 -1.93 -10.00
N VAL A 111 14.61 -1.99 -9.02
CA VAL A 111 13.57 -3.03 -8.94
C VAL A 111 12.16 -2.48 -9.04
N PHE A 112 11.95 -1.19 -8.81
CA PHE A 112 10.64 -0.54 -8.93
C PHE A 112 10.37 -0.11 -10.38
N THR A 113 9.93 -1.08 -11.17
CA THR A 113 9.77 -0.94 -12.61
C THR A 113 8.59 -0.05 -12.99
N GLN A 114 8.59 0.42 -14.24
CA GLN A 114 7.45 1.13 -14.83
C GLN A 114 6.14 0.33 -14.73
N VAL A 115 6.17 -0.99 -14.97
CA VAL A 115 4.99 -1.86 -14.85
C VAL A 115 4.40 -1.85 -13.44
N HIS A 116 5.25 -1.79 -12.41
CA HIS A 116 4.78 -1.67 -11.02
C HIS A 116 4.08 -0.34 -10.80
N LYS A 117 4.70 0.75 -11.26
CA LYS A 117 4.19 2.11 -11.14
C LYS A 117 2.84 2.27 -11.85
N GLU A 118 2.69 1.72 -13.05
CA GLU A 118 1.44 1.74 -13.82
C GLU A 118 0.30 0.99 -13.11
N LYS A 119 0.56 -0.24 -12.63
CA LYS A 119 -0.43 -1.02 -11.86
C LYS A 119 -0.83 -0.35 -10.56
N MET A 120 0.15 0.25 -9.87
CA MET A 120 -0.12 1.04 -8.66
C MET A 120 -0.96 2.28 -8.97
N THR A 121 -0.71 2.93 -10.09
CA THR A 121 -1.46 4.11 -10.56
C THR A 121 -2.92 3.73 -10.80
N GLU A 122 -3.18 2.68 -11.58
CA GLU A 122 -4.52 2.17 -11.86
C GLU A 122 -5.28 1.86 -10.56
N ALA A 123 -4.71 1.03 -9.70
CA ALA A 123 -5.35 0.65 -8.43
C ALA A 123 -5.63 1.85 -7.51
N CYS A 124 -4.70 2.82 -7.45
CA CYS A 124 -4.89 4.00 -6.61
C CYS A 124 -5.98 4.92 -7.15
N PHE A 125 -6.11 5.09 -8.47
CA PHE A 125 -7.22 5.84 -9.06
C PHE A 125 -8.55 5.13 -8.84
N ASP A 126 -8.61 3.81 -9.03
CA ASP A 126 -9.81 3.01 -8.76
C ASP A 126 -10.30 3.21 -7.33
N TRP A 127 -9.42 3.18 -6.34
CA TRP A 127 -9.79 3.41 -4.94
C TRP A 127 -10.31 4.83 -4.67
N LEU A 128 -9.80 5.85 -5.38
CA LEU A 128 -10.30 7.22 -5.25
C LEU A 128 -11.67 7.40 -5.92
N ILE A 129 -11.90 6.74 -7.06
CA ILE A 129 -13.14 6.80 -7.82
C ILE A 129 -14.26 6.04 -7.10
N ASN A 130 -13.98 4.84 -6.60
CA ASN A 130 -14.97 3.94 -5.99
C ASN A 130 -15.39 4.32 -4.55
N GLN A 131 -14.90 5.45 -4.02
CA GLN A 131 -15.28 5.98 -2.70
C GLN A 131 -15.00 5.00 -1.55
N GLU A 132 -13.76 4.51 -1.49
CA GLU A 132 -13.30 3.64 -0.41
C GLU A 132 -13.23 4.37 0.94
N LYS A 133 -12.90 3.63 2.01
CA LYS A 133 -12.67 4.27 3.31
C LYS A 133 -11.54 5.29 3.23
N VAL A 134 -11.72 6.41 3.93
CA VAL A 134 -10.79 7.56 3.96
C VAL A 134 -9.33 7.14 4.14
N ALA A 135 -9.05 6.14 4.99
CA ALA A 135 -7.70 5.66 5.23
C ALA A 135 -7.03 5.02 3.99
N CYS A 136 -7.79 4.42 3.08
CA CYS A 136 -7.28 3.91 1.80
C CYS A 136 -7.05 5.09 0.84
N GLU A 137 -8.06 5.96 0.72
CA GLU A 137 -8.05 7.09 -0.21
C GLU A 137 -6.87 8.03 0.03
N VAL A 138 -6.64 8.48 1.27
CA VAL A 138 -5.57 9.45 1.57
C VAL A 138 -4.17 8.90 1.28
N ARG A 139 -4.01 7.58 1.33
CA ARG A 139 -2.75 6.90 1.00
C ARG A 139 -2.58 6.76 -0.50
N ALA A 140 -3.65 6.41 -1.21
CA ALA A 140 -3.71 6.42 -2.67
C ALA A 140 -3.38 7.81 -3.24
N MET A 141 -3.92 8.90 -2.65
CA MET A 141 -3.56 10.27 -3.04
C MET A 141 -2.06 10.54 -2.92
N THR A 142 -1.45 10.08 -1.83
CA THR A 142 -0.02 10.31 -1.57
C THR A 142 0.83 9.51 -2.55
N ALA A 143 0.46 8.26 -2.84
CA ALA A 143 1.14 7.44 -3.84
C ALA A 143 1.05 8.08 -5.24
N LEU A 144 -0.14 8.50 -5.66
CA LEU A 144 -0.39 9.15 -6.95
C LEU A 144 0.32 10.51 -7.07
N TYR A 145 0.42 11.28 -5.99
CA TYR A 145 1.19 12.52 -6.00
C TYR A 145 2.65 12.25 -6.41
N TYR A 146 3.32 11.27 -5.80
CA TYR A 146 4.71 10.96 -6.15
C TYR A 146 4.84 10.32 -7.53
N LEU A 147 3.92 9.44 -7.92
CA LEU A 147 3.91 8.86 -9.27
C LEU A 147 3.76 9.95 -10.34
N GLY A 148 3.01 11.02 -10.05
CA GLY A 148 2.88 12.16 -10.95
C GLY A 148 4.12 13.05 -11.06
N GLU A 149 5.17 12.84 -10.24
CA GLU A 149 6.48 13.47 -10.49
C GLU A 149 7.20 12.83 -11.71
N GLU A 150 6.77 11.64 -12.14
CA GLU A 150 7.30 10.92 -13.32
C GLU A 150 6.28 10.87 -14.46
N PHE A 151 4.98 10.78 -14.15
CA PHE A 151 3.92 10.73 -15.14
C PHE A 151 3.01 11.96 -15.01
N ASP A 152 3.33 13.03 -15.73
CA ASP A 152 2.67 14.35 -15.62
C ASP A 152 1.14 14.33 -15.66
N TRP A 153 0.55 13.40 -16.43
CA TRP A 153 -0.90 13.27 -16.56
C TRP A 153 -1.57 12.92 -15.21
N ILE A 154 -0.87 12.23 -14.31
CA ILE A 154 -1.40 11.80 -13.01
C ILE A 154 -1.76 13.01 -12.13
N HIS A 155 -0.92 14.06 -12.08
CA HIS A 155 -1.25 15.25 -11.28
C HIS A 155 -2.50 15.95 -11.80
N THR A 156 -2.68 15.99 -13.12
CA THR A 156 -3.86 16.60 -13.74
C THR A 156 -5.12 15.84 -13.36
N GLU A 157 -5.11 14.51 -13.52
CA GLU A 157 -6.26 13.67 -13.17
C GLU A 157 -6.55 13.68 -11.67
N LEU A 158 -5.51 13.51 -10.84
CA LEU A 158 -5.64 13.54 -9.39
C LEU A 158 -6.24 14.87 -8.90
N ALA A 159 -5.76 16.01 -9.41
CA ALA A 159 -6.30 17.31 -9.03
C ALA A 159 -7.80 17.45 -9.34
N GLN A 160 -8.27 16.94 -10.48
CA GLN A 160 -9.69 16.95 -10.85
C GLN A 160 -10.52 16.12 -9.87
N ILE A 161 -10.09 14.89 -9.58
CA ILE A 161 -10.78 13.99 -8.64
C ILE A 161 -10.85 14.62 -7.24
N LEU A 162 -9.75 15.19 -6.75
CA LEU A 162 -9.69 15.82 -5.44
C LEU A 162 -10.66 17.00 -5.34
N LYS A 163 -10.62 17.94 -6.30
CA LYS A 163 -11.50 19.12 -6.32
C LYS A 163 -12.97 18.73 -6.34
N ARG A 164 -13.35 17.77 -7.19
CA ARG A 164 -14.74 17.28 -7.29
C ARG A 164 -15.24 16.67 -5.98
N LYS A 165 -14.43 15.82 -5.35
CA LYS A 165 -14.83 15.05 -4.17
C LYS A 165 -14.77 15.84 -2.87
N MET A 166 -13.94 16.87 -2.80
CA MET A 166 -13.76 17.68 -1.60
C MET A 166 -15.06 18.31 -1.08
N HIS A 167 -16.08 18.57 -1.90
CA HIS A 167 -17.32 19.21 -1.42
C HIS A 167 -18.06 18.35 -0.37
N SER A 168 -18.20 17.05 -0.63
CA SER A 168 -18.96 16.11 0.21
C SER A 168 -18.10 15.22 1.10
N ALA A 169 -16.76 15.29 0.98
CA ALA A 169 -15.87 14.38 1.70
C ALA A 169 -15.69 14.71 3.20
N SER A 170 -15.15 13.73 3.93
CA SER A 170 -14.79 13.86 5.35
C SER A 170 -13.71 14.92 5.60
N ALA A 171 -13.59 15.38 6.85
CA ALA A 171 -12.54 16.33 7.24
C ALA A 171 -11.13 15.78 6.97
N GLY A 172 -10.89 14.49 7.23
CA GLY A 172 -9.61 13.83 6.97
C GLY A 172 -9.26 13.79 5.48
N TYR A 173 -10.23 13.47 4.62
CA TYR A 173 -10.06 13.54 3.17
C TYR A 173 -9.75 14.96 2.71
N LYS A 174 -10.57 15.94 3.12
CA LYS A 174 -10.42 17.36 2.76
C LYS A 174 -9.05 17.92 3.16
N SER A 175 -8.55 17.54 4.35
CA SER A 175 -7.23 17.93 4.82
C SER A 175 -6.13 17.38 3.91
N ARG A 176 -6.15 16.08 3.59
CA ARG A 176 -5.15 15.48 2.70
C ARG A 176 -5.23 16.05 1.29
N ALA A 177 -6.44 16.18 0.74
CA ALA A 177 -6.67 16.67 -0.60
C ALA A 177 -6.10 18.09 -0.81
N ARG A 178 -6.37 19.01 0.12
CA ARG A 178 -5.78 20.37 0.09
C ARG A 178 -4.26 20.33 0.09
N HIS A 179 -3.68 19.54 1.00
CA HIS A 179 -2.24 19.41 1.08
C HIS A 179 -1.61 18.88 -0.22
N MET A 180 -2.23 17.90 -0.87
CA MET A 180 -1.74 17.38 -2.16
C MET A 180 -1.84 18.42 -3.28
N LEU A 181 -2.96 19.15 -3.36
CA LEU A 181 -3.14 20.22 -4.35
C LEU A 181 -2.09 21.33 -4.17
N GLU A 182 -1.82 21.75 -2.93
CA GLU A 182 -0.79 22.74 -2.62
C GLU A 182 0.61 22.27 -3.04
N LEU A 183 0.94 20.99 -2.85
CA LEU A 183 2.22 20.45 -3.31
C LEU A 183 2.33 20.43 -4.83
N MET A 184 1.27 20.04 -5.54
CA MET A 184 1.24 20.04 -7.01
C MET A 184 1.37 21.45 -7.60
N GLU A 185 0.75 22.44 -6.97
CA GLU A 185 0.87 23.84 -7.39
C GLU A 185 2.31 24.34 -7.25
N LYS A 186 2.99 23.99 -6.15
CA LYS A 186 4.39 24.35 -5.91
C LYS A 186 5.38 23.70 -6.88
N LEU A 187 5.06 22.53 -7.44
CA LEU A 187 5.89 21.90 -8.47
C LEU A 187 5.83 22.63 -9.82
N ARG A 188 4.77 23.41 -10.06
CA ARG A 188 4.54 24.13 -11.31
C ARG A 188 5.00 25.60 -11.26
N SER A 189 5.34 26.10 -10.08
CA SER A 189 5.81 27.47 -9.82
C SER A 189 7.32 27.57 -9.83
#